data_AF-A0A8J4Q911-F1
#
_entry.id   AF-A0A8J4Q911-F1
#
_cell.length_a   1.000
_cell.length_b   1.000
_cell.length_c   1.000
_cell.angle_alpha   90.00
_cell.angle_beta   90.00
_cell.angle_gamma   90.00
#
_symmetry.space_group_name_H-M   'P 1'
#
loop_
_entity.id
_entity.type
_entity.pdbx_description
1 polymer ?
#
loop_
_entity_poly.entity_id
_entity_poly.type
_entity_poly.pdbx_seq_one_letter_code
_entity_poly.pdbx_strand_id
1 'polypeptide(L)'
;MAFIQTSPYKGLEKYVMTKLFSRTFASVPEDAKIDREVSEKICLLQTFLKPEHLDIPAVLHNEASWLLAEKELQKINTFKAPQASPTLQGQTDPTPTRMHDKEEDTSGGSNYPYMDAEAGELTVGDVERLLSLYKDVVTKYTSLYKAVRHLSMYKTENLVPHSEGTSFLLTQPEGTNTKIDHQREN
;
A
#
# COMPACT_ATOMS: atom_id res chain seq x y z
N MET A 1 -10.72 24.96 -8.47
CA MET A 1 -9.81 24.38 -7.46
C MET A 1 -9.98 22.87 -7.51
N ALA A 2 -9.01 22.15 -8.06
CA ALA A 2 -9.05 20.69 -8.08
C ALA A 2 -8.56 20.17 -6.72
N PHE A 3 -9.46 19.59 -5.93
CA PHE A 3 -9.07 18.77 -4.80
C PHE A 3 -8.35 17.55 -5.38
N ILE A 4 -7.03 17.49 -5.20
CA ILE A 4 -6.30 16.25 -5.46
C ILE A 4 -6.79 15.28 -4.38
N GLN A 5 -7.69 14.38 -4.77
CA GLN A 5 -8.05 13.21 -3.98
C GLN A 5 -6.79 12.35 -3.87
N THR A 6 -5.93 12.63 -2.89
CA THR A 6 -4.85 11.72 -2.54
C THR A 6 -5.54 10.49 -1.96
N SER A 7 -5.42 9.37 -2.66
CA SER A 7 -5.96 8.10 -2.14
C SER A 7 -5.35 7.85 -0.75
N PRO A 8 -6.13 7.49 0.27
CA PRO A 8 -5.65 7.33 1.65
C PRO A 8 -4.43 6.39 1.76
N TYR A 9 -4.34 5.39 0.87
CA TYR A 9 -3.20 4.48 0.76
C TYR A 9 -1.86 5.17 0.41
N LYS A 10 -1.86 6.22 -0.42
CA LYS A 10 -0.64 7.00 -0.74
C LYS A 10 -0.14 7.80 0.48
N GLY A 11 -1.06 8.29 1.30
CA GLY A 11 -0.73 8.97 2.56
C GLY A 11 -0.10 8.01 3.56
N LEU A 12 -0.69 6.83 3.70
CA LEU A 12 -0.16 5.75 4.55
C LEU A 12 1.22 5.27 4.09
N GLU A 13 1.39 5.02 2.79
CA GLU A 13 2.69 4.63 2.21
C GLU A 13 3.76 5.68 2.53
N LYS A 14 3.45 6.97 2.30
CA LYS A 14 4.36 8.06 2.62
C LYS A 14 4.75 8.04 4.09
N TYR A 15 3.80 7.89 4.99
CA TYR A 15 4.06 7.86 6.42
C TYR A 15 4.97 6.68 6.82
N VAL A 16 4.60 5.46 6.41
CA VAL A 16 5.35 4.23 6.72
C VAL A 16 6.77 4.31 6.16
N MET A 17 6.92 4.66 4.88
CA MET A 17 8.22 4.72 4.21
C MET A 17 9.11 5.83 4.77
N THR A 18 8.53 6.96 5.18
CA THR A 18 9.27 8.03 5.86
C THR A 18 9.82 7.57 7.21
N LYS A 19 9.03 6.84 8.00
CA LYS A 19 9.46 6.33 9.32
C LYS A 19 10.50 5.21 9.22
N LEU A 20 10.43 4.38 8.18
CA LEU A 20 11.34 3.25 7.99
C LEU A 20 12.58 3.58 7.15
N PHE A 21 12.65 4.76 6.53
CA PHE A 21 13.69 5.12 5.56
C PHE A 21 15.12 4.80 6.01
N SER A 22 15.51 5.15 7.24
CA SER A 22 16.87 4.93 7.74
C SER A 22 17.23 3.45 7.93
N ARG A 23 16.23 2.56 7.96
CA ARG A 23 16.41 1.12 8.12
C ARG A 23 16.31 0.36 6.81
N THR A 24 15.66 0.92 5.80
CA THR A 24 15.34 0.22 4.54
C THR A 24 16.09 0.78 3.33
N PHE A 25 16.46 2.06 3.32
CA PHE A 25 17.17 2.69 2.22
C PHE A 25 18.68 2.63 2.45
N ALA A 26 19.44 2.12 1.47
CA ALA A 26 20.89 1.92 1.55
C ALA A 26 21.32 1.22 2.86
N SER A 27 20.54 0.21 3.27
CA SER A 27 20.67 -0.42 4.59
C SER A 27 21.89 -1.34 4.71
N VAL A 28 22.40 -1.82 3.57
CA VAL A 28 23.59 -2.68 3.49
C VAL A 28 24.77 -1.91 2.89
N PRO A 29 26.01 -2.15 3.34
CA PRO A 29 27.19 -1.41 2.87
C PRO A 29 27.48 -1.62 1.38
N GLU A 30 27.01 -2.73 0.80
CA GLU A 30 27.09 -3.02 -0.63
C GLU A 30 26.34 -1.98 -1.48
N ASP A 31 25.21 -1.46 -1.01
CA ASP A 31 24.42 -0.45 -1.73
C ASP A 31 25.27 0.81 -1.94
N ALA A 32 25.92 1.30 -0.88
CA ALA A 32 26.78 2.48 -0.96
C ALA A 32 28.02 2.29 -1.86
N LYS A 33 28.49 1.03 -1.99
CA LYS A 33 29.56 0.69 -2.92
C LYS A 33 29.06 0.75 -4.36
N ILE A 34 27.88 0.17 -4.63
CA ILE A 34 27.26 0.19 -5.96
C ILE A 34 26.98 1.64 -6.39
N ASP A 35 26.40 2.46 -5.51
CA ASP A 35 26.11 3.86 -5.79
C ASP A 35 27.36 4.66 -6.17
N ARG A 36 28.47 4.40 -5.47
CA ARG A 36 29.76 5.04 -5.75
C ARG A 36 30.31 4.61 -7.12
N GLU A 37 30.33 3.31 -7.40
CA GLU A 37 30.80 2.78 -8.68
C GLU A 37 29.97 3.32 -9.86
N VAL A 38 28.65 3.38 -9.70
CA VAL A 38 27.74 3.95 -10.69
C VAL A 38 28.02 5.44 -10.87
N SER A 39 28.18 6.20 -9.79
CA SER A 39 28.51 7.63 -9.86
C SER A 39 29.83 7.90 -10.59
N GLU A 40 30.87 7.12 -10.30
CA GLU A 40 32.17 7.22 -10.97
C GLU A 40 32.06 6.92 -12.47
N LYS A 41 31.35 5.83 -12.83
CA LYS A 41 31.10 5.46 -14.22
C LYS A 41 30.34 6.55 -14.98
N ILE A 42 29.28 7.10 -14.38
CA ILE A 42 28.49 8.18 -14.98
C ILE A 42 29.39 9.42 -15.20
N CYS A 43 30.19 9.80 -14.21
CA CYS A 43 31.08 10.96 -14.31
C CYS A 43 32.08 10.80 -15.47
N LEU A 44 32.71 9.63 -15.60
CA LEU A 44 33.64 9.34 -16.70
C LEU A 44 32.94 9.38 -18.05
N LEU A 45 31.77 8.73 -18.18
CA LEU A 45 31.00 8.68 -19.41
C LEU A 45 30.54 10.08 -19.86
N GLN A 46 30.15 10.95 -18.93
CA GLN A 46 29.73 12.33 -19.21
C GLN A 46 30.83 13.18 -19.87
N THR A 47 32.10 12.80 -19.77
CA THR A 47 33.21 13.56 -20.38
C THR A 47 33.29 13.43 -21.90
N PHE A 48 32.74 12.36 -22.48
CA PHE A 48 32.89 12.08 -23.91
C PHE A 48 31.62 11.56 -24.60
N LEU A 49 30.58 11.16 -23.85
CA LEU A 49 29.31 10.78 -24.44
C LEU A 49 28.67 11.95 -25.18
N LYS A 50 28.05 11.63 -26.32
CA LYS A 50 27.26 12.54 -27.14
C LYS A 50 25.94 11.88 -27.47
N PRO A 51 24.88 12.65 -27.79
CA PRO A 51 23.58 12.07 -28.17
C PRO A 51 23.68 11.06 -29.32
N GLU A 52 24.58 11.29 -30.27
CA GLU A 52 24.83 10.40 -31.42
C GLU A 52 25.34 9.01 -31.01
N HIS A 53 26.08 8.90 -29.89
CA HIS A 53 26.56 7.61 -29.38
C HIS A 53 25.42 6.74 -28.80
N LEU A 54 24.24 7.31 -28.62
CA LEU A 54 23.03 6.68 -28.08
C LEU A 54 21.89 6.63 -29.10
N ASP A 55 22.20 6.81 -30.39
CA ASP A 55 21.24 6.82 -31.50
C ASP A 55 20.12 7.88 -31.35
N ILE A 56 20.40 9.01 -30.68
CA ILE A 56 19.42 10.09 -30.48
C ILE A 56 19.42 11.02 -31.71
N PRO A 57 18.32 11.11 -32.48
CA PRO A 57 18.25 11.96 -33.67
C PRO A 57 18.38 13.44 -33.34
N ALA A 58 19.06 14.20 -34.20
CA ALA A 58 19.27 15.65 -34.04
C ALA A 58 17.98 16.48 -33.88
N VAL A 59 16.86 15.99 -34.44
CA VAL A 59 15.54 16.63 -34.32
C VAL A 59 15.03 16.66 -32.86
N LEU A 60 15.53 15.75 -32.02
CA LEU A 60 15.15 15.66 -30.60
C LEU A 60 16.14 16.36 -29.67
N HIS A 61 17.19 17.00 -30.22
CA HIS A 61 18.20 17.70 -29.41
C HIS A 61 17.60 18.99 -28.88
N ASN A 62 17.22 18.97 -27.61
CA ASN A 62 16.67 20.13 -26.91
C ASN A 62 17.33 20.26 -25.55
N GLU A 63 18.40 21.06 -25.52
CA GLU A 63 19.20 21.32 -24.32
C GLU A 63 18.36 21.84 -23.15
N ALA A 64 17.39 22.72 -23.42
CA ALA A 64 16.53 23.28 -22.36
C ALA A 64 15.62 22.21 -21.73
N SER A 65 15.04 21.33 -22.55
CA SER A 65 14.23 20.21 -22.05
C SER A 65 15.06 19.16 -21.33
N TRP A 66 16.28 18.87 -21.79
CA TRP A 66 17.17 17.94 -21.10
C TRP A 66 17.67 18.48 -19.78
N LEU A 67 18.02 19.77 -19.72
CA LEU A 67 18.39 20.43 -18.46
C LEU A 67 17.23 20.42 -17.46
N LEU A 68 16.00 20.67 -17.94
CA LEU A 68 14.82 20.55 -17.08
C LEU A 68 14.64 19.11 -16.57
N ALA A 69 14.80 18.12 -17.44
CA ALA A 69 14.71 16.71 -17.06
C ALA A 69 15.79 16.31 -16.04
N GLU A 70 17.02 16.80 -16.19
CA GLU A 70 18.10 16.62 -15.22
C GLU A 70 17.72 17.18 -13.85
N LYS A 71 17.15 18.40 -13.82
CA LYS A 71 16.71 19.04 -12.58
C LYS A 71 15.57 18.29 -11.91
N GLU A 72 14.61 17.78 -12.68
CA GLU A 72 13.55 16.93 -12.12
C GLU A 72 14.11 15.61 -11.58
N LEU A 73 15.06 14.99 -12.27
CA LEU A 73 15.69 13.74 -11.81
C LEU A 73 16.46 13.95 -10.50
N GLN A 74 17.16 15.09 -10.34
CA GLN A 74 17.86 15.45 -9.10
C GLN A 74 16.93 15.51 -7.87
N LYS A 75 15.63 15.75 -8.05
CA LYS A 75 14.66 15.80 -6.94
C LYS A 75 14.36 14.45 -6.32
N ILE A 76 14.71 13.33 -6.97
CA ILE A 76 14.42 11.99 -6.44
C ILE A 76 15.02 11.76 -5.05
N ASN A 77 16.19 12.35 -4.78
CA ASN A 77 16.89 12.24 -3.50
C ASN A 77 16.18 12.99 -2.35
N THR A 78 15.24 13.87 -2.67
CA THR A 78 14.49 14.67 -1.68
C THR A 78 13.31 13.90 -1.09
N PHE A 79 12.89 12.81 -1.73
CA PHE A 79 11.70 12.06 -1.32
C PHE A 79 12.05 10.70 -0.71
N LYS A 80 11.29 10.31 0.31
CA LYS A 80 11.48 9.03 1.04
C LYS A 80 10.44 7.97 0.70
N ALA A 81 9.37 8.36 -0.02
CA ALA A 81 8.28 7.47 -0.40
C ALA A 81 8.44 7.04 -1.87
N PRO A 82 8.35 5.75 -2.20
CA PRO A 82 8.54 5.24 -3.57
C PRO A 82 7.63 5.88 -4.62
N GLN A 83 6.38 6.16 -4.26
CA GLN A 83 5.41 6.82 -5.16
C GLN A 83 5.37 8.35 -5.06
N ALA A 84 6.33 8.99 -4.39
CA ALA A 84 6.46 10.44 -4.47
C ALA A 84 6.99 10.81 -5.87
N SER A 85 6.07 10.96 -6.82
CA SER A 85 6.41 11.51 -8.12
C SER A 85 6.90 12.95 -7.94
N PRO A 86 8.02 13.35 -8.57
CA PRO A 86 8.32 14.76 -8.80
C PRO A 86 7.27 15.27 -9.79
N THR A 87 6.06 15.52 -9.30
CA THR A 87 5.06 16.24 -10.05
C THR A 87 5.65 17.60 -10.29
N LEU A 88 5.77 18.02 -11.56
CA LEU A 88 6.20 19.35 -11.98
C LEU A 88 5.44 20.41 -11.16
N GLN A 89 6.02 20.84 -10.05
CA GLN A 89 5.57 22.02 -9.33
C GLN A 89 6.10 23.20 -10.13
N GLY A 90 5.24 23.74 -10.98
CA GLY A 90 5.41 25.08 -11.50
C GLY A 90 5.59 26.06 -10.35
N GLN A 91 6.53 26.99 -10.52
CA GLN A 91 6.78 28.11 -9.63
C GLN A 91 5.46 28.85 -9.30
N THR A 92 5.18 29.03 -8.02
CA THR A 92 4.42 30.18 -7.54
C THR A 92 5.17 30.80 -6.36
N ASP A 93 5.39 32.10 -6.46
CA ASP A 93 6.12 32.98 -5.56
C ASP A 93 5.80 32.83 -4.06
N PRO A 94 6.77 33.17 -3.18
CA PRO A 94 6.52 33.32 -1.76
C PRO A 94 6.16 34.77 -1.44
N THR A 95 5.02 35.02 -0.80
CA THR A 95 4.95 36.14 0.17
C THR A 95 3.84 35.92 1.21
N PRO A 96 4.09 36.31 2.47
CA PRO A 96 3.33 35.89 3.64
C PRO A 96 2.29 36.95 4.01
N THR A 97 1.31 36.56 4.83
CA THR A 97 0.72 37.35 5.94
C THR A 97 -0.52 36.60 6.45
N ARG A 98 -0.57 36.28 7.75
CA ARG A 98 -1.56 36.78 8.71
C ARG A 98 -1.70 35.85 9.91
N MET A 99 -1.30 36.38 11.06
CA MET A 99 -1.61 35.87 12.40
C MET A 99 -3.11 35.64 12.56
N HIS A 100 -3.49 34.54 13.19
CA HIS A 100 -4.63 34.51 14.10
C HIS A 100 -4.36 33.46 15.17
N ASP A 101 -4.08 33.95 16.38
CA ASP A 101 -4.19 33.18 17.61
C ASP A 101 -5.62 32.66 17.73
N LYS A 102 -5.77 31.36 17.97
CA LYS A 102 -6.84 30.86 18.83
C LYS A 102 -6.53 29.44 19.29
N GLU A 103 -6.38 29.31 20.60
CA GLU A 103 -6.45 28.06 21.34
C GLU A 103 -7.72 27.30 20.93
N GLU A 104 -7.56 26.08 20.41
CA GLU A 104 -8.66 25.15 20.19
C GLU A 104 -8.50 23.96 21.13
N ASP A 105 -9.20 24.11 22.25
CA ASP A 105 -9.75 23.06 23.09
C ASP A 105 -10.51 22.05 22.20
N THR A 106 -9.82 20.99 21.77
CA THR A 106 -10.44 19.89 21.01
C THR A 106 -10.88 18.79 21.96
N SER A 107 -11.86 19.13 22.78
CA SER A 107 -12.82 18.16 23.33
C SER A 107 -13.71 17.63 22.19
N GLY A 108 -13.09 16.84 21.31
CA GLY A 108 -13.70 16.23 20.13
C GLY A 108 -13.34 14.76 20.12
N GLY A 109 -14.17 13.93 20.77
CA GLY A 109 -13.95 12.50 20.92
C GLY A 109 -13.69 11.80 19.58
N SER A 110 -12.42 11.51 19.31
CA SER A 110 -12.00 10.79 18.13
C SER A 110 -12.44 9.34 18.25
N ASN A 111 -13.12 8.83 17.21
CA ASN A 111 -13.53 7.41 17.09
C ASN A 111 -12.31 6.45 16.96
N TYR A 112 -11.10 7.00 17.03
CA TYR A 112 -9.84 6.29 16.86
C TYR A 112 -8.84 6.81 17.89
N PRO A 113 -8.99 6.40 19.17
CA PRO A 113 -8.21 6.92 20.30
C PRO A 113 -6.70 6.68 20.20
N TYR A 114 -6.26 5.88 19.22
CA TYR A 114 -4.85 5.55 18.99
C TYR A 114 -4.27 6.14 17.70
N MET A 115 -5.08 6.86 16.90
CA MET A 115 -4.66 7.33 15.58
C MET A 115 -3.57 8.40 15.64
N ASP A 116 -3.68 9.32 16.61
CA ASP A 116 -2.77 10.47 16.78
C ASP A 116 -1.78 10.26 17.94
N ALA A 117 -1.83 9.12 18.63
CA ALA A 117 -0.98 8.83 19.77
C ALA A 117 0.46 8.51 19.33
N GLU A 118 1.45 9.07 20.03
CA GLU A 118 2.85 8.72 19.78
C GLU A 118 3.21 7.37 20.43
N ALA A 119 4.17 6.64 19.87
CA ALA A 119 4.57 5.33 20.40
C ALA A 119 5.11 5.40 21.85
N GLY A 120 5.64 6.56 22.27
CA GLY A 120 6.08 6.80 23.64
C GLY A 120 4.94 7.06 24.62
N GLU A 121 3.73 7.32 24.14
CA GLU A 121 2.53 7.62 24.95
C GLU A 121 1.65 6.38 25.15
N LEU A 122 1.89 5.30 24.39
CA LEU A 122 1.15 4.05 24.55
C LEU A 122 1.59 3.29 25.79
N THR A 123 0.62 2.95 26.64
CA THR A 123 0.85 2.00 27.72
C THR A 123 0.86 0.56 27.20
N VAL A 124 1.41 -0.37 28.00
CA VAL A 124 1.36 -1.81 27.68
C VAL A 124 -0.09 -2.28 27.50
N GLY A 125 -1.02 -1.78 28.30
CA GLY A 125 -2.45 -2.10 28.18
C GLY A 125 -3.09 -1.57 26.90
N ASP A 126 -2.64 -0.43 26.38
CA ASP A 126 -3.11 0.10 25.09
C ASP A 126 -2.63 -0.75 23.92
N VAL A 127 -1.39 -1.23 23.98
CA VAL A 127 -0.85 -2.16 22.98
C VAL A 127 -1.64 -3.47 22.97
N GLU A 128 -2.00 -4.01 24.13
CA GLU A 128 -2.83 -5.21 24.25
C GLU A 128 -4.24 -4.99 23.68
N ARG A 129 -4.84 -3.82 23.96
CA ARG A 129 -6.15 -3.46 23.40
C ARG A 129 -6.08 -3.29 21.88
N LEU A 130 -5.06 -2.62 21.36
CA LEU A 130 -4.84 -2.43 19.93
C LEU A 130 -4.67 -3.76 19.21
N LEU A 131 -3.87 -4.68 19.78
CA LEU A 131 -3.70 -6.03 19.26
C LEU A 131 -5.04 -6.80 19.23
N SER A 132 -5.86 -6.64 20.26
CA SER A 132 -7.18 -7.27 20.34
C SER A 132 -8.12 -6.74 19.26
N LEU A 133 -8.16 -5.42 19.07
CA LEU A 133 -8.96 -4.77 18.01
C LEU A 133 -8.50 -5.20 16.62
N TYR A 134 -7.19 -5.27 16.38
CA TYR A 134 -6.64 -5.76 15.12
C TYR A 134 -7.11 -7.20 14.81
N LYS A 135 -7.01 -8.10 15.80
CA LYS A 135 -7.48 -9.48 15.65
C LYS A 135 -8.97 -9.56 15.34
N ASP A 136 -9.79 -8.72 15.95
CA ASP A 136 -11.23 -8.65 15.68
C ASP A 136 -11.52 -8.19 14.25
N VAL A 137 -10.84 -7.14 13.78
CA VAL A 137 -10.98 -6.65 12.38
C VAL A 137 -10.58 -7.73 11.38
N VAL A 138 -9.43 -8.40 11.60
CA VAL A 138 -8.98 -9.49 10.73
C VAL A 138 -10.01 -10.63 10.72
N THR A 139 -10.59 -10.96 11.87
CA THR A 139 -11.60 -12.01 11.99
C THR A 139 -12.88 -11.63 11.23
N LYS A 140 -13.39 -10.41 11.42
CA LYS A 140 -14.56 -9.88 10.71
C LYS A 140 -14.35 -9.90 9.19
N TYR A 141 -13.21 -9.41 8.73
CA TYR A 141 -12.87 -9.41 7.30
C TYR A 141 -12.72 -10.83 6.75
N THR A 142 -12.08 -11.74 7.49
CA THR A 142 -11.92 -13.15 7.08
C THR A 142 -13.26 -13.85 6.94
N SER A 143 -14.15 -13.67 7.91
CA SER A 143 -15.51 -14.22 7.87
C SER A 143 -16.32 -13.64 6.73
N LEU A 144 -16.23 -12.33 6.50
CA LEU A 144 -16.89 -11.67 5.38
C LEU A 144 -16.36 -12.17 4.03
N TYR A 145 -15.04 -12.25 3.87
CA TYR A 145 -14.40 -12.78 2.67
C TYR A 145 -14.83 -14.22 2.38
N LYS A 146 -14.89 -15.07 3.41
CA LYS A 146 -15.43 -16.43 3.29
C LYS A 146 -16.88 -16.40 2.85
N ALA A 147 -17.74 -15.63 3.51
CA ALA A 147 -19.15 -15.52 3.15
C ALA A 147 -19.35 -15.03 1.71
N VAL A 148 -18.62 -13.99 1.29
CA VAL A 148 -18.66 -13.44 -0.08
C VAL A 148 -18.14 -14.44 -1.11
N ARG A 149 -17.08 -15.21 -0.80
CA ARG A 149 -16.59 -16.30 -1.67
C ARG A 149 -17.65 -17.38 -1.83
N HIS A 150 -18.26 -17.84 -0.75
CA HIS A 150 -19.35 -18.81 -0.82
C HIS A 150 -20.57 -18.24 -1.57
N LEU A 151 -20.87 -16.95 -1.42
CA LEU A 151 -21.87 -16.18 -2.19
C LEU A 151 -21.57 -16.06 -3.68
N SER A 152 -20.31 -15.88 -4.02
CA SER A 152 -19.87 -15.91 -5.41
C SER A 152 -20.01 -17.32 -6.01
N MET A 153 -19.74 -18.36 -5.22
CA MET A 153 -19.87 -19.76 -5.67
C MET A 153 -21.33 -20.21 -5.79
N TYR A 154 -22.22 -19.81 -4.87
CA TYR A 154 -23.66 -20.10 -5.03
C TYR A 154 -24.36 -19.23 -6.08
N LYS A 155 -23.70 -18.18 -6.60
CA LYS A 155 -24.19 -17.41 -7.75
C LYS A 155 -23.80 -18.04 -9.10
N THR A 156 -22.95 -19.06 -9.10
CA THR A 156 -22.53 -19.77 -10.33
C THR A 156 -23.31 -21.07 -10.57
N GLU A 157 -24.09 -21.56 -9.60
CA GLU A 157 -24.98 -22.74 -9.80
C GLU A 157 -26.43 -22.40 -10.21
N ASN A 158 -26.83 -21.11 -10.24
CA ASN A 158 -28.24 -20.72 -10.43
C ASN A 158 -28.57 -20.10 -11.80
N LEU A 159 -27.81 -20.38 -12.87
CA LEU A 159 -28.16 -19.91 -14.22
C LEU A 159 -27.98 -20.98 -15.30
N VAL A 160 -28.94 -21.91 -15.42
CA VAL A 160 -29.62 -22.28 -16.70
C VAL A 160 -31.05 -22.79 -16.36
N PRO A 161 -32.10 -22.40 -17.11
CA PRO A 161 -33.51 -22.65 -16.78
C PRO A 161 -34.13 -23.88 -17.47
N HIS A 162 -35.29 -24.29 -16.93
CA HIS A 162 -36.36 -25.14 -17.52
C HIS A 162 -36.08 -26.67 -17.52
N SER A 163 -36.96 -27.59 -17.09
CA SER A 163 -38.43 -27.63 -17.02
C SER A 163 -38.93 -28.68 -16.00
N GLU A 164 -40.12 -28.44 -15.45
CA GLU A 164 -41.17 -29.37 -14.97
C GLU A 164 -40.83 -30.74 -14.34
N GLY A 165 -41.34 -30.97 -13.12
CA GLY A 165 -41.42 -32.33 -12.56
C GLY A 165 -41.73 -32.41 -11.06
N THR A 166 -42.91 -31.97 -10.67
CA THR A 166 -43.78 -32.54 -9.62
C THR A 166 -43.19 -33.09 -8.30
N SER A 167 -43.67 -32.45 -7.23
CA SER A 167 -43.96 -32.95 -5.88
C SER A 167 -42.85 -33.12 -4.83
N PHE A 168 -42.98 -32.28 -3.80
CA PHE A 168 -42.68 -32.55 -2.40
C PHE A 168 -42.82 -34.03 -2.02
N LEU A 169 -41.83 -34.59 -1.34
CA LEU A 169 -42.03 -35.22 -0.04
C LEU A 169 -40.73 -35.30 0.76
N LEU A 170 -40.82 -34.73 1.96
CA LEU A 170 -39.97 -34.88 3.12
C LEU A 170 -39.79 -36.35 3.49
N THR A 171 -38.56 -36.88 3.55
CA THR A 171 -38.20 -37.95 4.50
C THR A 171 -36.68 -38.01 4.71
N GLN A 172 -36.24 -37.68 5.93
CA GLN A 172 -34.99 -38.18 6.51
C GLN A 172 -35.20 -39.67 6.84
N PRO A 173 -34.20 -40.56 6.70
CA PRO A 173 -33.53 -40.95 7.94
C PRO A 173 -32.03 -41.24 7.79
N GLU A 174 -31.36 -41.07 8.93
CA GLU A 174 -30.08 -41.68 9.27
C GLU A 174 -30.01 -43.18 8.92
N GLY A 175 -28.83 -43.62 8.51
CA GLY A 175 -28.48 -45.03 8.34
C GLY A 175 -26.98 -45.23 8.51
N THR A 176 -26.62 -45.66 9.71
CA THR A 176 -25.28 -45.81 10.29
C THR A 176 -24.41 -46.81 9.51
N ASN A 177 -23.19 -46.39 9.14
CA ASN A 177 -22.20 -47.27 8.52
C ASN A 177 -21.67 -48.32 9.51
N THR A 178 -21.77 -49.57 9.09
CA THR A 178 -21.28 -50.79 9.74
C THR A 178 -19.76 -50.80 9.92
N LYS A 179 -19.28 -51.00 11.15
CA LYS A 179 -17.98 -51.62 11.42
C LYS A 179 -18.00 -52.27 12.81
N ILE A 180 -18.25 -53.58 12.87
CA ILE A 180 -17.88 -54.39 14.02
C ILE A 180 -17.28 -55.68 13.47
N ASP A 181 -15.95 -55.71 13.42
CA ASP A 181 -15.15 -56.92 13.34
C ASP A 181 -14.92 -57.35 14.80
N HIS A 182 -15.31 -58.58 15.14
CA HIS A 182 -14.94 -59.24 16.39
C HIS A 182 -14.54 -60.67 16.05
N GLN A 183 -13.23 -60.87 15.88
CA GLN A 183 -12.58 -62.15 16.15
C GLN A 183 -12.49 -62.35 17.67
N ARG A 184 -12.91 -63.53 18.16
CA ARG A 184 -12.32 -64.36 19.25
C ARG A 184 -13.34 -65.45 19.63
N GLU A 185 -13.14 -66.68 19.15
CA GLU A 185 -12.66 -67.87 19.92
C GLU A 185 -13.81 -68.71 20.46
N ASN A 186 -14.04 -69.88 19.86
CA ASN A 186 -13.64 -71.19 20.39
C ASN A 186 -14.03 -72.29 19.39
#